data_AF-A0A2N7XTD2-F1
#
_entry.id   AF-A0A2N7XTD2-F1
#
_cell.length_a   1.000
_cell.length_b   1.000
_cell.length_c   1.000
_cell.angle_alpha   90.00
_cell.angle_beta   90.00
_cell.angle_gamma   90.00
#
_symmetry.space_group_name_H-M   'P 1'
#
loop_
_entity.id
_entity.type
_entity.pdbx_description
1 polymer ?
#
loop_
_entity_poly.entity_id
_entity_poly.type
_entity_poly.pdbx_seq_one_letter_code
_entity_poly.pdbx_strand_id
1 'polypeptide(L)'
;PVSVELATEIVDRYYRGSMLAKPGFAQIVDAVGKHFNIGVDEIKGASRKAPVVHARHVAVYITREITGDSWKHIGGLFGDRDHSSIIHG
;
A
#
# COMPACT_ATOMS: atom_id res chain seq x y z
N PRO A 1 7.36 -40.20 8.91
CA PRO A 1 6.13 -39.91 9.68
C PRO A 1 6.05 -38.42 9.99
N VAL A 2 4.87 -37.81 9.87
CA VAL A 2 4.67 -36.43 10.32
C VAL A 2 4.79 -36.44 11.84
N SER A 3 5.79 -35.75 12.39
CA SER A 3 5.99 -35.64 13.84
C SER A 3 5.25 -34.42 14.38
N VAL A 4 4.93 -34.44 15.67
CA VAL A 4 4.27 -33.31 16.34
C VAL A 4 5.17 -32.07 16.29
N GLU A 5 6.48 -32.25 16.40
CA GLU A 5 7.48 -31.18 16.32
C GLU A 5 7.46 -30.48 14.95
N LEU A 6 7.39 -31.26 13.85
CA LEU A 6 7.28 -30.72 12.50
C LEU A 6 5.94 -30.00 12.29
N ALA A 7 4.85 -30.57 12.83
CA ALA A 7 3.54 -29.92 12.76
C ALA A 7 3.54 -28.59 13.53
N THR A 8 4.15 -28.54 14.71
CA THR A 8 4.31 -27.31 15.50
C THR A 8 5.17 -26.29 14.78
N GLU A 9 6.30 -26.68 14.19
CA GLU A 9 7.17 -25.79 13.43
C GLU A 9 6.46 -25.20 12.20
N ILE A 10 5.68 -26.00 11.47
CA ILE A 10 4.93 -25.53 10.30
C ILE A 10 3.81 -24.58 10.73
N VAL A 11 3.09 -24.91 11.79
CA VAL A 11 2.02 -24.05 12.34
C VAL A 11 2.61 -22.74 12.85
N ASP A 12 3.73 -22.78 13.54
CA ASP A 12 4.44 -21.62 14.05
C ASP A 12 5.05 -20.79 12.90
N ARG A 13 5.58 -21.42 11.84
CA ARG A 13 6.03 -20.74 10.62
C ARG A 13 4.86 -20.14 9.85
N TYR A 14 3.72 -20.82 9.82
CA TYR A 14 2.48 -20.30 9.24
C TYR A 14 2.05 -19.08 10.04
N TYR A 15 1.86 -19.16 11.36
CA TYR A 15 1.47 -18.01 12.19
C TYR A 15 2.52 -16.88 12.26
N ARG A 16 3.83 -17.19 12.26
CA ARG A 16 4.90 -16.18 12.15
C ARG A 16 4.97 -15.57 10.76
N GLY A 17 4.65 -16.34 9.72
CA GLY A 17 4.52 -15.89 8.33
C GLY A 17 3.15 -15.28 8.01
N SER A 18 2.17 -15.43 8.90
CA SER A 18 0.74 -15.15 8.67
C SER A 18 0.05 -14.48 9.86
N MET A 19 0.73 -13.59 10.57
CA MET A 19 0.08 -12.30 10.75
C MET A 19 0.24 -11.56 9.44
N LEU A 20 -0.76 -11.72 8.56
CA LEU A 20 -1.05 -10.81 7.47
C LEU A 20 -1.34 -9.44 8.10
N ALA A 21 -0.29 -8.78 8.61
CA ALA A 21 -0.37 -7.40 9.00
C ALA A 21 -0.84 -6.67 7.75
N LYS A 22 -1.94 -5.93 7.91
CA LYS A 22 -2.46 -5.07 6.85
C LYS A 22 -1.28 -4.31 6.24
N PRO A 23 -1.04 -4.41 4.93
CA PRO A 23 0.15 -3.80 4.35
C PRO A 23 0.11 -2.31 4.63
N GLY A 24 1.24 -1.79 5.13
CA GLY A 24 1.37 -0.38 5.40
C GLY A 24 1.44 0.43 4.10
N PHE A 25 1.25 1.74 4.22
CA PHE A 25 1.34 2.69 3.11
C PHE A 25 2.56 2.45 2.19
N ALA A 26 3.75 2.28 2.78
CA ALA A 26 4.97 2.08 2.01
C ALA A 26 4.94 0.81 1.14
N GLN A 27 4.40 -0.29 1.66
CA GLN A 27 4.27 -1.55 0.92
C GLN A 27 3.25 -1.43 -0.21
N ILE A 28 2.15 -0.69 0.03
CA ILE A 28 1.13 -0.44 -0.99
C ILE A 28 1.71 0.38 -2.14
N VAL A 29 2.39 1.50 -1.85
CA VAL A 29 2.95 2.36 -2.91
C VAL A 29 4.06 1.65 -3.68
N ASP A 30 4.91 0.87 -3.01
CA ASP A 30 5.93 0.05 -3.68
C ASP A 30 5.31 -0.98 -4.61
N ALA A 31 4.29 -1.71 -4.16
CA ALA A 31 3.58 -2.69 -4.98
C ALA A 31 2.91 -2.05 -6.21
N VAL A 32 2.25 -0.91 -6.01
CA VAL A 32 1.63 -0.15 -7.12
C VAL A 32 2.69 0.38 -8.08
N GLY A 33 3.79 0.91 -7.58
CA GLY A 33 4.91 1.39 -8.40
C GLY A 33 5.51 0.29 -9.27
N LYS A 34 5.73 -0.90 -8.70
CA LYS A 34 6.18 -2.08 -9.46
C LYS A 34 5.17 -2.49 -10.53
N HIS A 35 3.88 -2.48 -10.23
CA HIS A 35 2.83 -2.86 -11.18
C HIS A 35 2.75 -1.92 -12.39
N PHE A 36 2.85 -0.61 -12.17
CA PHE A 36 2.78 0.39 -13.24
C PHE A 36 4.14 0.79 -13.82
N ASN A 37 5.23 0.23 -13.30
CA ASN A 37 6.62 0.63 -13.61
C ASN A 37 6.85 2.15 -13.40
N ILE A 38 6.39 2.66 -12.26
CA ILE A 38 6.51 4.07 -11.85
C ILE A 38 7.21 4.12 -10.48
N GLY A 39 8.21 4.98 -10.34
CA GLY A 39 8.94 5.14 -9.08
C GLY A 39 8.04 5.64 -7.94
N VAL A 40 8.30 5.18 -6.71
CA VAL A 40 7.56 5.59 -5.49
C VAL A 40 7.55 7.12 -5.34
N ASP A 41 8.67 7.78 -5.61
CA ASP A 41 8.78 9.24 -5.53
C ASP A 41 7.96 9.95 -6.61
N GLU A 42 7.76 9.35 -7.78
CA GLU A 42 6.92 9.92 -8.83
C GLU A 42 5.43 9.77 -8.48
N ILE A 43 5.05 8.63 -7.89
CA ILE A 43 3.70 8.41 -7.35
C ILE A 43 3.40 9.41 -6.23
N LYS A 44 4.33 9.66 -5.31
CA LYS A 44 4.15 10.65 -4.23
C LYS A 44 4.33 12.10 -4.69
N GLY A 45 5.10 12.32 -5.75
CA GLY A 45 5.48 13.65 -6.24
C GLY A 45 4.36 14.38 -6.98
N ALA A 46 4.65 15.59 -7.49
CA ALA A 46 3.66 16.50 -8.07
C ALA A 46 3.24 16.20 -9.53
N SER A 47 3.86 15.21 -10.18
CA SER A 47 3.64 14.91 -11.60
C SER A 47 2.16 14.67 -11.94
N ARG A 48 1.70 15.35 -12.99
CA ARG A 48 0.33 15.30 -13.55
C ARG A 48 0.23 14.44 -14.81
N LYS A 49 1.30 13.72 -15.18
CA LYS A 49 1.24 12.77 -16.30
C LYS A 49 0.16 11.72 -16.03
N ALA A 50 -0.69 11.45 -17.01
CA ALA A 50 -1.85 10.57 -16.83
C ALA A 50 -1.51 9.18 -16.22
N PRO A 51 -0.43 8.48 -16.63
CA PRO A 51 -0.06 7.20 -16.01
C PRO A 51 0.29 7.32 -14.53
N VAL A 52 0.97 8.41 -14.15
CA VAL A 52 1.36 8.66 -12.75
C VAL A 52 0.16 8.99 -11.89
N VAL A 53 -0.75 9.83 -12.41
CA VAL A 53 -2.00 10.17 -11.74
C VAL A 53 -2.84 8.92 -11.50
N HIS A 54 -2.96 8.06 -12.52
CA HIS A 54 -3.69 6.80 -12.40
C HIS A 54 -3.08 5.87 -11.33
N ALA A 55 -1.76 5.63 -11.36
CA ALA A 55 -1.09 4.83 -10.35
C ALA A 55 -1.25 5.42 -8.94
N ARG A 56 -1.20 6.75 -8.80
CA ARG A 56 -1.44 7.43 -7.52
C ARG A 56 -2.87 7.21 -7.01
N HIS A 57 -3.89 7.33 -7.85
CA HIS A 57 -5.28 7.08 -7.44
C HIS A 57 -5.50 5.64 -7.00
N VAL A 58 -4.90 4.67 -7.69
CA VAL A 58 -4.92 3.26 -7.27
C VAL A 58 -4.27 3.10 -5.89
N ALA A 59 -3.09 3.68 -5.66
CA ALA A 59 -2.41 3.63 -4.37
C ALA A 59 -3.22 4.29 -3.24
N VAL A 60 -3.83 5.45 -3.50
CA VAL A 60 -4.71 6.15 -2.57
C VAL A 60 -5.90 5.27 -2.18
N TYR A 61 -6.59 4.70 -3.18
CA TYR A 61 -7.76 3.85 -2.97
C TYR A 61 -7.41 2.65 -2.10
N ILE A 62 -6.36 1.90 -2.47
CA ILE A 62 -5.92 0.73 -1.71
C ILE A 62 -5.50 1.12 -0.28
N THR A 63 -4.80 2.24 -0.12
CA THR A 63 -4.41 2.75 1.21
C THR A 63 -5.66 3.00 2.06
N ARG A 64 -6.68 3.67 1.52
CA ARG A 64 -7.93 3.97 2.24
C ARG A 64 -8.67 2.70 2.64
N GLU A 65 -8.81 1.74 1.73
CA GLU A 65 -9.52 0.48 1.97
C GLU A 65 -8.84 -0.39 3.03
N ILE A 66 -7.50 -0.44 3.02
CA ILE A 66 -6.74 -1.31 3.93
C ILE A 66 -6.59 -0.68 5.31
N THR A 67 -6.15 0.59 5.36
CA THR A 67 -5.77 1.28 6.61
C THR A 67 -6.95 1.92 7.31
N GLY A 68 -7.98 2.35 6.57
CA GLY A 68 -9.06 3.17 7.11
C GLY A 68 -8.64 4.61 7.47
N ASP A 69 -7.47 5.07 7.01
CA ASP A 69 -6.93 6.40 7.31
C ASP A 69 -7.76 7.53 6.70
N SER A 70 -7.95 8.63 7.45
CA SER A 70 -8.71 9.80 6.96
C SER A 70 -8.11 10.39 5.68
N TRP A 71 -8.93 11.04 4.86
CA TRP A 71 -8.48 11.72 3.64
C TRP A 71 -7.37 12.75 3.90
N LYS A 72 -7.44 13.46 5.04
CA LYS A 72 -6.39 14.41 5.45
C LYS A 72 -5.07 13.69 5.73
N HIS A 73 -5.11 12.55 6.42
CA HIS A 73 -3.92 11.75 6.69
C HIS A 73 -3.32 11.21 5.37
N ILE A 74 -4.16 10.62 4.51
CA ILE A 74 -3.73 10.11 3.21
C ILE A 74 -3.13 11.23 2.34
N GLY A 75 -3.73 12.43 2.33
CA GLY A 75 -3.19 13.60 1.64
C GLY A 75 -1.77 13.95 2.05
N GLY A 76 -1.48 13.91 3.36
CA GLY A 76 -0.13 14.10 3.90
C GLY A 76 0.87 13.04 3.40
N LEU A 77 0.45 11.77 3.35
CA LEU A 77 1.30 10.66 2.87
C LEU A 77 1.71 10.81 1.39
N PHE A 78 0.86 11.43 0.57
CA PHE A 78 1.09 11.69 -0.86
C PHE A 78 1.60 13.12 -1.15
N GLY A 79 2.34 13.71 -0.21
CA GLY A 79 3.04 14.99 -0.40
C GLY A 79 2.17 16.22 -0.13
N ASP A 80 1.46 16.20 1.00
CA ASP A 80 0.56 17.29 1.46
C ASP A 80 -0.47 17.72 0.42
N ARG A 81 -0.98 16.76 -0.35
CA ARG A 81 -2.02 17.02 -1.33
C ARG A 81 -3.33 17.31 -0.61
N ASP A 82 -3.95 18.44 -0.98
CA ASP A 82 -5.27 18.79 -0.46
C ASP A 82 -6.26 17.66 -0.78
N HIS A 83 -7.07 17.27 0.21
CA HIS A 83 -8.08 16.23 0.10
C HIS A 83 -9.01 16.38 -1.11
N SER A 84 -9.32 17.62 -1.52
CA SER A 84 -10.10 17.91 -2.74
C SER A 84 -9.39 17.47 -4.02
N SER A 85 -8.05 17.55 -4.06
CA SER A 85 -7.22 17.10 -5.20
C SER A 85 -7.12 15.58 -5.32
N ILE A 86 -7.52 14.84 -4.27
CA ILE A 86 -7.60 13.39 -4.28
C ILE A 86 -9.00 12.92 -4.71
N ILE A 87 -10.04 13.69 -4.35
CA ILE A 87 -11.43 13.37 -4.68
C ILE A 87 -11.81 13.83 -6.11
N HIS A 88 -11.27 14.97 -6.56
CA HIS A 88 -11.59 15.60 -7.84
C HIS A 88 -10.46 15.56 -8.87
N GLY A 89 -9.33 14.93 -8.52
CA GLY A 89 -8.12 14.85 -9.35
C GLY A 89 -8.13 13.74 -10.38
#